data_AF-A0A8X6WIU7-F1
#
_entry.id   AF-A0A8X6WIU7-F1
#
_cell.length_a   1.000
_cell.length_b   1.000
_cell.length_c   1.000
_cell.angle_alpha   90.00
_cell.angle_beta   90.00
_cell.angle_gamma   90.00
#
_symmetry.space_group_name_H-M   'P 1'
#
loop_
_entity.id
_entity.type
_entity.pdbx_description
1 polymer ?
#
loop_
_entity_poly.entity_id
_entity_poly.type
_entity_poly.pdbx_seq_one_letter_code
_entity_poly.pdbx_strand_id
1 'polypeptide(L)'
;MNWPPRSCDLTPLDYFLWSYVKSLVYVDKPQTPDHLEDNIRRVIADIRPQMLEKVIENWTSRLDYIRASRGSPMPEIIFKM
;
A
#
# COMPACT_ATOMS: atom_id res chain seq x y z
N MET A 1 7.95 2.33 20.01
CA MET A 1 7.50 3.12 18.84
C MET A 1 6.16 3.74 19.18
N ASN A 2 6.07 5.07 19.23
CA ASN A 2 4.79 5.77 19.35
C ASN A 2 4.37 6.22 17.95
N TRP A 3 3.31 5.63 17.41
CA TRP A 3 2.75 6.02 16.12
C TRP A 3 1.69 7.09 16.36
N PRO A 4 1.72 8.24 15.67
CA PRO A 4 0.76 9.31 15.89
C PRO A 4 -0.67 8.89 15.48
N PRO A 5 -1.73 9.46 16.05
CA PRO A 5 -3.10 9.19 15.61
C PRO A 5 -3.31 9.63 14.14
N ARG A 6 -4.06 8.84 13.34
CA ARG A 6 -4.22 8.95 11.85
C ARG A 6 -2.99 8.56 11.04
N SER A 7 -2.46 7.41 11.40
CA SER A 7 -1.21 6.88 10.91
C SER A 7 -1.36 5.78 9.85
N CYS A 8 -2.59 5.41 9.49
CA CYS A 8 -2.86 4.41 8.46
C CYS A 8 -2.34 4.85 7.07
N ASP A 9 -2.14 6.15 6.87
CA ASP A 9 -1.51 6.70 5.64
C ASP A 9 0.02 6.58 5.65
N LEU A 10 0.60 6.21 6.79
CA LEU A 10 2.04 6.13 7.01
C LEU A 10 2.56 4.70 7.05
N THR A 11 1.70 3.67 7.12
CA THR A 11 2.11 2.29 7.00
C THR A 11 2.09 1.91 5.51
N PRO A 12 3.26 1.67 4.89
CA PRO A 12 3.31 1.37 3.46
C PRO A 12 2.48 0.12 3.14
N LEU A 13 2.39 -0.81 4.09
CA LEU A 13 1.53 -1.98 3.98
C LEU A 13 0.03 -1.60 3.87
N ASP A 14 -0.48 -0.73 4.72
CA ASP A 14 -1.93 -0.43 4.75
C ASP A 14 -2.38 0.41 3.56
N TYR A 15 -1.53 1.27 3.01
CA TYR A 15 -1.86 2.03 1.81
C TYR A 15 -1.61 1.24 0.52
N PHE A 16 -0.43 0.63 0.37
CA PHE A 16 -0.05 -0.02 -0.87
C PHE A 16 -0.63 -1.43 -0.95
N LEU A 17 -0.34 -2.30 0.03
CA LEU A 17 -0.76 -3.70 -0.05
C LEU A 17 -2.27 -3.79 -0.10
N TRP A 18 -2.98 -3.07 0.78
CA TRP A 18 -4.43 -3.12 0.79
C TRP A 18 -5.04 -2.60 -0.52
N SER A 19 -4.66 -1.40 -0.98
CA SER A 19 -5.23 -0.81 -2.19
C SER A 19 -4.88 -1.60 -3.46
N TYR A 20 -3.64 -2.09 -3.57
CA TYR A 20 -3.16 -2.85 -4.72
C TYR A 20 -3.74 -4.26 -4.75
N VAL A 21 -3.67 -4.99 -3.64
CA VAL A 21 -4.21 -6.35 -3.58
C VAL A 21 -5.71 -6.31 -3.79
N LYS A 22 -6.42 -5.35 -3.18
CA LYS A 22 -7.86 -5.20 -3.39
C LYS A 22 -8.22 -4.91 -4.85
N SER A 23 -7.47 -4.03 -5.54
CA SER A 23 -7.80 -3.74 -6.93
C SER A 23 -7.64 -4.96 -7.84
N LEU A 24 -6.69 -5.85 -7.55
CA LEU A 24 -6.43 -7.07 -8.33
C LEU A 24 -7.31 -8.26 -7.95
N VAL A 25 -7.58 -8.46 -6.66
CA VAL A 25 -8.38 -9.57 -6.14
C VAL A 25 -9.82 -9.52 -6.65
N TYR A 26 -10.35 -8.31 -6.83
CA TYR A 26 -11.74 -8.10 -7.26
C TYR A 26 -11.91 -7.96 -8.78
N VAL A 27 -10.84 -8.02 -9.59
CA VAL A 27 -10.94 -7.97 -11.07
C VAL A 27 -11.84 -9.08 -11.60
N ASP A 28 -11.65 -10.29 -11.07
CA ASP A 28 -12.37 -11.49 -11.52
C ASP A 28 -13.79 -11.61 -10.90
N LYS A 29 -14.22 -10.60 -10.12
CA LYS A 29 -15.52 -10.55 -9.43
C LYS A 29 -15.88 -11.88 -8.73
N PRO A 30 -15.05 -12.34 -7.77
CA PRO A 30 -15.29 -13.60 -7.07
C PRO A 30 -16.68 -13.61 -6.44
N GLN A 31 -17.43 -14.69 -6.67
CA GLN A 31 -18.81 -14.87 -6.18
C GLN A 31 -18.86 -15.73 -4.91
N THR A 32 -17.75 -16.36 -4.53
CA THR A 32 -17.64 -17.23 -3.37
C THR A 32 -16.41 -16.87 -2.53
N PRO A 33 -16.42 -17.17 -1.22
CA PRO A 33 -15.24 -17.00 -0.36
C PRO A 33 -14.02 -17.77 -0.88
N ASP A 34 -14.20 -18.98 -1.41
CA ASP A 34 -13.10 -19.81 -1.92
C ASP A 34 -12.38 -19.14 -3.10
N HIS A 35 -13.15 -18.59 -4.06
CA HIS A 35 -12.58 -17.85 -5.18
C HIS A 35 -11.86 -16.57 -4.73
N LEU A 36 -12.39 -15.90 -3.70
CA LEU A 36 -11.74 -14.73 -3.12
C LEU A 36 -10.40 -15.10 -2.48
N GLU A 37 -10.35 -16.22 -1.74
CA GLU A 37 -9.13 -16.72 -1.11
C GLU A 37 -8.07 -17.11 -2.15
N ASP A 38 -8.46 -17.82 -3.21
CA ASP A 38 -7.56 -18.19 -4.30
C ASP A 38 -7.01 -16.96 -5.02
N ASN A 39 -7.85 -15.95 -5.25
CA ASN A 39 -7.41 -14.67 -5.83
C ASN A 39 -6.41 -13.94 -4.92
N ILE A 40 -6.65 -13.91 -3.61
CA ILE A 40 -5.71 -13.31 -2.66
C ILE A 40 -4.36 -14.04 -2.72
N ARG A 41 -4.37 -15.37 -2.65
CA ARG A 41 -3.14 -16.18 -2.72
C ARG A 41 -2.37 -15.94 -4.01
N ARG A 42 -3.07 -15.92 -5.15
CA ARG A 42 -2.49 -15.65 -6.47
C ARG A 42 -1.86 -14.27 -6.53
N VAL A 43 -2.60 -13.23 -6.15
CA VAL A 43 -2.14 -11.84 -6.21
C VAL A 43 -0.93 -11.62 -5.30
N ILE A 44 -0.95 -12.17 -4.07
CA ILE A 44 0.17 -12.08 -3.14
C ILE A 44 1.41 -12.80 -3.70
N ALA A 45 1.25 -13.99 -4.28
CA ALA A 45 2.36 -14.73 -4.88
C ALA A 45 3.00 -14.00 -6.08
N ASP A 46 2.23 -13.15 -6.77
CA ASP A 46 2.69 -12.38 -7.92
C ASP A 46 3.38 -11.05 -7.52
N ILE A 47 3.40 -10.72 -6.23
CA ILE A 47 4.12 -9.52 -5.73
C ILE A 47 5.62 -9.75 -5.85
N ARG A 48 6.22 -9.05 -6.80
CA ARG A 48 7.67 -9.10 -7.05
C ARG A 48 8.44 -8.26 -6.02
N PRO A 49 9.66 -8.67 -5.63
CA PRO A 49 10.50 -7.90 -4.70
C PRO A 49 10.74 -6.46 -5.14
N GLN A 50 10.92 -6.20 -6.44
CA GLN A 50 11.13 -4.85 -6.98
C GLN A 50 9.95 -3.92 -6.73
N MET A 51 8.74 -4.48 -6.61
CA MET A 51 7.55 -3.70 -6.27
C MET A 51 7.59 -3.27 -4.81
N LEU A 52 8.06 -4.16 -3.91
CA LEU A 52 8.26 -3.84 -2.50
C LEU A 52 9.37 -2.79 -2.30
N GLU A 53 10.45 -2.86 -3.06
CA GLU A 53 11.52 -1.85 -3.05
C GLU A 53 10.98 -0.45 -3.37
N LYS A 54 10.22 -0.30 -4.46
CA LYS A 54 9.58 0.99 -4.82
C LYS A 54 8.65 1.51 -3.73
N VAL A 55 7.93 0.63 -3.04
CA VAL A 55 7.03 0.99 -1.93
C VAL A 55 7.82 1.55 -0.75
N ILE A 56 8.94 0.92 -0.41
CA ILE A 56 9.84 1.36 0.66
C ILE A 56 10.53 2.69 0.30
N GLU A 57 10.99 2.85 -0.94
CA GLU A 57 11.57 4.09 -1.44
C GLU A 57 10.58 5.27 -1.35
N ASN A 58 9.35 5.05 -1.81
CA ASN A 58 8.29 6.05 -1.70
C ASN A 58 7.95 6.35 -0.23
N TRP A 59 7.90 5.33 0.64
CA TRP A 59 7.67 5.54 2.06
C TRP A 59 8.76 6.38 2.73
N THR A 60 10.03 6.09 2.42
CA THR A 60 11.18 6.83 2.94
C THR A 60 11.11 8.29 2.49
N SER A 61 10.82 8.52 1.20
CA SER A 61 10.64 9.87 0.65
C SER A 61 9.51 10.65 1.34
N ARG A 62 8.41 9.98 1.69
CA ARG A 62 7.29 10.58 2.45
C ARG A 62 7.69 10.96 3.87
N LEU A 63 8.45 10.10 4.56
CA LEU A 63 8.97 10.41 5.90
C LEU A 63 9.92 11.61 5.87
N ASP A 64 10.80 11.68 4.88
CA ASP A 64 11.71 12.80 4.69
C ASP A 64 10.94 14.11 4.45
N TYR A 65 9.87 14.06 3.64
CA TYR A 65 9.00 15.21 3.45
C TYR A 65 8.34 15.66 4.75
N ILE A 66 7.74 14.76 5.54
CA ILE A 66 7.10 15.11 6.83
C ILE A 66 8.12 15.74 7.78
N ARG A 67 9.33 15.19 7.82
CA ARG A 67 10.43 15.70 8.65
C ARG A 67 10.83 17.11 8.23
N ALA A 68 10.89 17.38 6.93
CA ALA A 68 11.22 18.70 6.40
C ALA A 68 10.06 19.71 6.56
N SER A 69 8.81 19.26 6.46
CA SER A 69 7.62 20.10 6.43
C SER A 69 7.04 20.46 7.80
N ARG A 70 7.67 20.01 8.91
CA ARG A 70 7.21 20.19 10.30
C ARG A 70 5.73 19.82 10.50
N GLY A 71 5.24 18.80 9.78
CA GLY A 71 3.84 18.35 9.88
C GLY A 71 2.85 19.09 8.97
N SER A 72 3.31 19.83 7.97
CA SER A 72 2.42 20.35 6.91
C SER A 72 1.81 19.18 6.11
N PRO A 73 0.53 19.24 5.74
CA PRO A 73 -0.12 18.17 4.99
C PRO A 73 0.65 17.83 3.71
N MET A 74 0.82 16.53 3.44
CA MET A 74 1.36 16.09 2.17
C MET A 74 0.34 16.37 1.05
N PRO A 75 0.76 16.92 -0.10
CA PRO A 75 -0.07 16.87 -1.30
C PRO A 75 -0.34 15.42 -1.67
N GLU A 76 -1.54 15.13 -2.18
CA GLU A 76 -1.99 13.77 -2.51
C GLU A 76 -1.12 13.20 -3.65
N ILE A 77 -0.11 12.38 -3.31
CA ILE A 77 0.73 11.72 -4.31
C ILE A 77 -0.01 10.44 -4.77
N ILE A 78 -0.55 10.50 -5.98
CA ILE A 78 -1.11 9.35 -6.69
C ILE A 78 0.02 8.34 -6.94
N PHE A 79 -0.09 7.13 -6.38
CA PHE A 79 0.79 6.03 -6.75
C PHE A 79 0.58 5.73 -8.23
N LYS A 80 1.59 5.98 -9.06
CA LYS A 80 1.67 5.39 -10.41
C LYS A 80 2.63 4.21 -10.32
N MET A 81 2.11 3.02 -10.59
CA MET A 81 2.92 1.80 -10.77
C MET A 81 3.68 1.83 -12.08
#